data_AF-A0ABD0J3G1-F1
#
_entry.id   AF-A0ABD0J3G1-F1
#
_cell.length_a   1.000
_cell.length_b   1.000
_cell.length_c   1.000
_cell.angle_alpha   90.00
_cell.angle_beta   90.00
_cell.angle_gamma   90.00
#
_symmetry.space_group_name_H-M   'P 1'
#
loop_
_entity.id
_entity.type
_entity.pdbx_description
1 polymer ?
#
loop_
_entity_poly.entity_id
_entity_poly.type
_entity_poly.pdbx_seq_one_letter_code
_entity_poly.pdbx_strand_id
1 'polypeptide(L)'
;MSACASSGDSVWIGLHDIAEEGKWVWASSHEPAEFTNWGPGQPDNLNSHHEHEDCAMIWHLSAEGKWNDGNCESGHIASICETP
;
A
#
# COMPACT_ATOMS: atom_id res chain seq x y z
N MET A 1 18.84 -7.53 -8.12
CA MET A 1 18.15 -8.82 -8.36
C MET A 1 16.66 -8.53 -8.23
N SER A 2 15.89 -8.67 -9.31
CA SER A 2 14.43 -8.51 -9.22
C SER A 2 13.87 -9.82 -8.68
N ALA A 3 13.39 -9.80 -7.43
CA ALA A 3 12.68 -10.95 -6.87
C ALA A 3 11.22 -10.87 -7.33
N CYS A 4 10.70 -11.96 -7.91
CA CYS A 4 9.25 -12.09 -8.03
C CYS A 4 8.66 -12.27 -6.63
N ALA A 5 7.56 -11.59 -6.32
CA ALA A 5 6.82 -11.82 -5.08
C ALA A 5 6.38 -13.30 -5.02
N SER A 6 6.57 -13.95 -3.87
CA SER A 6 6.11 -15.33 -3.69
C SER A 6 4.65 -15.35 -3.25
N SER A 7 3.95 -16.47 -3.48
CA SER A 7 2.58 -16.63 -3.00
C SER A 7 2.59 -16.64 -1.47
N GLY A 8 2.27 -15.51 -0.85
CA GLY A 8 2.31 -15.32 0.60
C GLY A 8 2.95 -14.00 1.05
N ASP A 9 3.58 -13.25 0.14
CA ASP A 9 4.13 -11.93 0.45
C ASP A 9 3.12 -10.83 0.16
N SER A 10 3.07 -9.80 1.02
CA SER A 10 2.39 -8.55 0.66
C SER A 10 3.14 -7.92 -0.52
N VAL A 11 2.45 -7.09 -1.31
CA VAL A 11 3.09 -6.35 -2.40
C VAL A 11 2.66 -4.90 -2.41
N TRP A 12 3.62 -4.00 -2.56
CA TRP A 12 3.36 -2.57 -2.66
C TRP A 12 2.63 -2.24 -3.97
N ILE A 13 1.65 -1.36 -3.87
CA ILE A 13 1.02 -0.69 -5.01
C ILE A 13 1.37 0.80 -4.96
N GLY A 14 1.20 1.50 -6.09
CA GLY A 14 1.61 2.91 -6.21
C GLY A 14 0.68 3.91 -5.50
N LEU A 15 -0.09 3.51 -4.50
CA LEU A 15 -1.04 4.38 -3.80
C LEU A 15 -0.47 4.79 -2.43
N HIS A 16 -0.55 6.07 -2.10
CA HIS A 16 -0.03 6.62 -0.84
C HIS A 16 -0.82 7.84 -0.38
N ASP A 17 -0.70 8.23 0.89
CA ASP A 17 -1.26 9.47 1.45
C ASP A 17 -0.22 10.30 2.23
N ILE A 18 1.07 10.04 2.00
CA ILE A 18 2.26 10.75 2.56
C ILE A 18 2.11 12.28 2.69
N ALA A 19 1.39 12.92 1.76
CA ALA A 19 1.22 14.37 1.76
C ALA A 19 0.14 14.86 2.74
N GLU A 20 -0.93 14.09 2.94
CA GLU A 20 -2.06 14.41 3.80
C GLU A 20 -2.84 13.14 4.16
N GLU A 21 -2.79 12.75 5.43
CA GLU A 21 -3.49 11.58 5.99
C GLU A 21 -4.96 11.51 5.54
N GLY A 22 -5.35 10.34 5.02
CA GLY A 22 -6.69 10.08 4.50
C GLY A 22 -6.92 10.57 3.06
N LYS A 23 -5.94 11.24 2.43
CA LYS A 23 -5.98 11.60 1.00
C LYS A 23 -5.03 10.74 0.18
N TRP A 24 -5.56 9.58 -0.20
CA TRP A 24 -4.86 8.61 -1.03
C TRP A 24 -4.78 9.06 -2.49
N VAL A 25 -3.55 9.14 -3.01
CA VAL A 25 -3.23 9.52 -4.39
C VAL A 25 -2.34 8.48 -5.05
N TRP A 26 -2.46 8.35 -6.37
CA TRP A 26 -1.57 7.50 -7.16
C TRP A 26 -0.25 8.21 -7.42
N ALA A 27 0.88 7.57 -7.14
CA ALA A 27 2.22 8.13 -7.34
C ALA A 27 2.54 8.48 -8.80
N SER A 28 1.84 7.86 -9.76
CA SER A 28 2.05 8.08 -11.19
C SER A 28 1.34 9.32 -11.72
N SER A 29 0.09 9.54 -11.32
CA SER A 29 -0.75 10.63 -11.83
C SER A 29 -0.91 11.79 -10.84
N HIS A 30 -0.65 11.54 -9.55
CA HIS A 30 -1.03 12.40 -8.43
C HIS A 30 -2.53 12.66 -8.31
N GLU A 31 -3.36 11.86 -8.98
CA GLU A 31 -4.81 11.96 -8.88
C GLU A 31 -5.33 11.19 -7.66
N PRO A 32 -6.41 11.68 -7.02
CA PRO A 32 -7.06 10.96 -5.92
C PRO A 32 -7.55 9.58 -6.35
N ALA A 33 -7.49 8.62 -5.42
CA ALA A 33 -8.08 7.31 -5.63
C ALA A 33 -9.62 7.41 -5.76
N GLU A 34 -10.15 7.10 -6.94
CA GLU A 34 -11.61 6.97 -7.13
C GLU A 34 -12.14 5.60 -6.66
N PHE A 35 -11.26 4.60 -6.61
CA PHE A 35 -11.56 3.26 -6.15
C PHE A 35 -10.55 2.83 -5.08
N THR A 36 -11.07 2.21 -4.03
CA THR A 36 -10.26 1.62 -2.96
C THR A 36 -10.76 0.23 -2.61
N ASN A 37 -9.83 -0.70 -2.34
CA ASN A 37 -10.14 -2.07 -1.92
C ASN A 37 -9.61 -2.40 -0.51
N TRP A 38 -9.76 -1.47 0.43
CA TRP A 38 -9.27 -1.62 1.80
C TRP A 38 -9.79 -2.89 2.48
N GLY A 39 -8.94 -3.49 3.30
CA GLY A 39 -9.32 -4.57 4.21
C GLY A 39 -10.26 -4.07 5.31
N PRO A 40 -10.97 -4.97 6.00
CA PRO A 40 -11.80 -4.59 7.13
C PRO A 40 -10.98 -3.85 8.20
N GLY A 41 -11.35 -2.61 8.50
CA GLY A 41 -10.65 -1.77 9.46
C GLY A 41 -9.57 -0.86 8.86
N GLN A 42 -9.19 -1.05 7.60
CA GLN A 42 -8.12 -0.28 6.94
C GLN A 42 -8.64 0.93 6.14
N PRO A 43 -7.80 1.96 5.93
CA PRO A 43 -6.49 2.16 6.56
C PRO A 43 -6.61 2.51 8.05
N ASP A 44 -5.72 1.98 8.89
CA ASP A 44 -5.79 2.09 10.35
C ASP A 44 -4.59 2.78 11.00
N ASN A 45 -3.55 3.07 10.22
CA ASN A 45 -2.32 3.71 10.67
C ASN A 45 -1.76 3.04 11.94
N LEU A 46 -1.72 1.70 11.93
CA LEU A 46 -1.40 0.88 13.09
C LEU A 46 0.02 1.19 13.58
N ASN A 47 0.17 1.47 14.89
CA ASN A 47 1.43 1.84 15.54
C ASN A 47 1.99 3.23 15.18
N SER A 48 1.12 4.18 14.84
CA SER A 48 1.36 5.62 14.59
C SER A 48 1.94 6.45 15.76
N HIS A 49 2.77 5.88 16.62
CA HIS A 49 3.44 6.65 17.66
C HIS A 49 4.55 7.54 17.09
N HIS A 50 5.18 7.18 15.97
CA HIS A 50 6.28 7.95 15.37
C HIS A 50 6.46 7.82 13.84
N GLU A 51 5.77 6.89 13.19
CA GLU A 51 5.93 6.60 11.75
C GLU A 51 4.51 6.36 11.19
N HIS A 52 4.04 7.22 10.29
CA HIS A 52 2.72 7.07 9.67
C HIS A 52 2.80 5.96 8.61
N GLU A 53 1.77 5.12 8.55
CA GLU A 53 1.63 4.05 7.56
C GLU A 53 1.10 4.61 6.23
N ASP A 54 1.91 5.39 5.52
CA ASP A 54 1.38 6.18 4.39
C ASP A 54 1.34 5.45 3.03
N CYS A 55 1.70 4.16 2.96
CA CYS A 55 1.81 3.42 1.70
C CYS A 55 0.84 2.24 1.65
N ALA A 56 0.19 2.01 0.50
CA ALA A 56 -0.76 0.91 0.34
C ALA A 56 -0.09 -0.35 -0.21
N MET A 57 -0.40 -1.49 0.39
CA MET A 57 -0.02 -2.81 -0.10
C MET A 57 -1.23 -3.72 -0.30
N ILE A 58 -1.16 -4.62 -1.28
CA ILE A 58 -2.05 -5.78 -1.31
C ILE A 58 -1.62 -6.71 -0.17
N TRP A 59 -2.55 -6.98 0.72
CA TRP A 59 -2.29 -7.71 1.96
C TRP A 59 -2.34 -9.22 1.71
N HIS A 60 -1.23 -9.92 1.97
CA HIS A 60 -1.13 -11.37 1.75
C HIS A 60 -2.10 -12.22 2.58
N LEU A 61 -2.56 -11.71 3.73
CA LEU A 61 -3.55 -12.39 4.57
C LEU A 61 -4.98 -12.24 4.03
N SER A 62 -5.19 -11.43 2.99
CA SER A 62 -6.48 -11.29 2.35
C SER A 62 -6.64 -12.24 1.16
N ALA A 63 -7.69 -13.06 1.19
CA ALA A 63 -8.05 -13.95 0.10
C ALA A 63 -8.55 -13.21 -1.18
N GLU A 64 -8.88 -11.92 -1.07
CA GLU A 64 -9.50 -11.12 -2.16
C GLU A 64 -8.62 -9.93 -2.59
N GLY A 65 -7.33 -9.96 -2.24
CA GLY A 65 -6.39 -8.88 -2.57
C GLY A 65 -6.78 -7.55 -1.92
N LYS A 66 -7.34 -7.59 -0.71
CA LYS A 66 -7.64 -6.39 0.07
C LYS A 66 -6.37 -5.66 0.47
N TRP A 67 -6.48 -4.36 0.66
CA TRP A 67 -5.32 -3.50 0.91
C TRP A 67 -5.13 -3.23 2.40
N ASN A 68 -3.87 -3.08 2.79
CA ASN A 68 -3.43 -2.56 4.08
C ASN A 68 -2.61 -1.30 3.80
N ASP A 69 -2.74 -0.28 4.63
CA ASP A 69 -1.72 0.74 4.73
C ASP A 69 -0.51 0.20 5.51
N GLY A 70 0.67 0.74 5.29
CA GLY A 70 1.87 0.27 5.94
C GLY A 70 2.98 1.30 5.88
N ASN A 71 3.94 1.19 6.81
CA ASN A 71 5.13 2.03 6.77
C ASN A 71 5.88 1.84 5.44
N CYS A 72 5.97 2.92 4.66
CA CYS A 72 6.62 2.98 3.34
C CYS A 72 8.09 2.52 3.34
N GLU A 73 8.78 2.66 4.47
CA GLU A 73 10.19 2.29 4.64
C GLU A 73 10.37 0.82 5.04
N SER A 74 9.27 0.06 5.21
CA SER A 74 9.32 -1.38 5.46
C SER A 74 10.06 -2.07 4.32
N GLY A 75 11.29 -2.50 4.60
CA GLY A 75 12.17 -3.13 3.63
C GLY A 75 11.69 -4.51 3.17
N HIS A 76 12.22 -4.95 2.03
CA HIS A 76 12.09 -6.31 1.47
C HIS A 76 10.70 -6.75 0.95
N ILE A 77 9.78 -5.81 0.70
CA ILE A 77 8.49 -6.09 0.06
C ILE A 77 8.60 -5.77 -1.44
N ALA A 78 8.09 -6.66 -2.29
CA ALA A 78 8.08 -6.46 -3.75
C ALA A 78 7.00 -5.43 -4.16
N SER A 79 7.17 -4.78 -5.31
CA SER A 79 6.22 -3.79 -5.84
C SER A 79 5.66 -4.22 -7.19
N ILE A 80 4.41 -3.83 -7.47
CA ILE A 80 3.81 -3.94 -8.80
C ILE A 80 4.05 -2.63 -9.55
N CYS A 81 4.60 -2.71 -10.76
CA CYS A 81 4.81 -1.56 -11.62
C CYS A 81 3.73 -1.50 -12.71
N GLU A 82 3.22 -0.31 -13.00
CA GLU A 82 2.48 -0.03 -14.23
C GLU A 82 3.40 0.55 -15.30
N THR A 83 3.10 0.29 -16.56
CA THR A 83 3.77 0.87 -17.72
C THR A 83 2.75 1.64 -18.56
N PRO A 84 3.15 2.72 -19.25
CA PRO A 84 2.28 3.48 -20.15
C PRO A 84 1.63 2.63 -21.24
#